data_AF-A0A9Q0MKS7-F1
#
_entry.id   AF-A0A9Q0MKS7-F1
#
_cell.length_a   1.000
_cell.length_b   1.000
_cell.length_c   1.000
_cell.angle_alpha   90.00
_cell.angle_beta   90.00
_cell.angle_gamma   90.00
#
_symmetry.space_group_name_H-M   'P 1'
#
loop_
_entity.id
_entity.type
_entity.pdbx_description
1 polymer ?
#
loop_
_entity_poly.entity_id
_entity_poly.type
_entity_poly.pdbx_seq_one_letter_code
_entity_poly.pdbx_strand_id
1 'polypeptide(L)'
;FRQNALEAEKALKAEKALKAEKALEAEKALEAEKALEAEKALEAEKALEARCDLLLYLSSIGYFAFIATIGIYISKKILYDKLTTPLDNLQKNGPESHLELGHKFYEQTLEKTAAAYYNINRFLSAFIDHGLKDLEYMVQEKSFIEAIMTFEFENNGPDTRGTFYLDSGHSFDDVLFYGNDFVLFQHELMIFIWIFVMTNSYVAGILAVAACQQVLQYITRFVVKRNLSRKTLIDRRFLL
;
A
#
# COMPACT_ATOMS: atom_id res chain seq x y z
N PHE A 1 -78.66 36.06 48.35
CA PHE A 1 -77.90 34.86 48.78
C PHE A 1 -77.89 33.73 47.76
N ARG A 2 -79.01 33.30 47.15
CA ARG A 2 -79.02 32.19 46.16
C ARG A 2 -78.35 32.50 44.81
N GLN A 3 -78.43 33.73 44.29
CA GLN A 3 -77.82 34.09 42.99
C GLN A 3 -76.28 34.07 43.05
N ASN A 4 -75.66 34.65 44.08
CA ASN A 4 -74.20 34.68 44.23
C ASN A 4 -73.59 33.27 44.42
N ALA A 5 -74.32 32.34 45.04
CA ALA A 5 -73.86 30.96 45.19
C ALA A 5 -73.82 30.20 43.86
N LEU A 6 -74.75 30.50 42.94
CA LEU A 6 -74.87 29.84 41.64
C LEU A 6 -73.83 30.39 40.64
N GLU A 7 -73.46 31.67 40.76
CA GLU A 7 -72.35 32.27 40.01
C GLU A 7 -70.99 31.73 40.48
N ALA A 8 -70.80 31.54 41.79
CA ALA A 8 -69.58 30.95 42.34
C ALA A 8 -69.37 29.50 41.87
N GLU A 9 -70.43 28.69 41.79
CA GLU A 9 -70.34 27.31 41.30
C GLU A 9 -70.00 27.25 39.80
N LYS A 10 -70.55 28.16 39.00
CA LYS A 10 -70.21 28.28 37.57
C LYS A 10 -68.77 28.72 37.36
N ALA A 11 -68.28 29.68 38.15
CA ALA A 11 -66.89 30.13 38.11
C ALA A 11 -65.91 28.99 38.48
N LEU A 12 -66.25 28.19 39.49
CA LEU A 12 -65.43 27.07 39.93
C LEU A 12 -65.40 25.92 38.91
N LYS A 13 -66.51 25.67 38.20
CA LYS A 13 -66.56 24.73 37.06
C LYS A 13 -65.72 25.24 35.89
N ALA A 14 -65.77 26.53 35.58
CA ALA A 14 -64.97 27.13 34.52
C ALA A 14 -63.45 27.07 34.82
N GLU A 15 -63.04 27.32 36.06
CA GLU A 15 -61.64 27.21 36.46
C GLU A 15 -61.11 25.77 36.37
N LYS A 16 -61.93 24.79 36.76
CA LYS A 16 -61.59 23.36 36.62
C LYS A 16 -61.46 22.95 35.16
N ALA A 17 -62.35 23.43 34.29
CA ALA A 17 -62.27 23.17 32.84
C ALA A 17 -60.98 23.77 32.24
N LEU A 18 -60.63 25.00 32.63
CA LEU A 18 -59.43 25.67 32.15
C LEU A 18 -58.13 24.99 32.64
N LYS A 19 -58.12 24.45 33.86
CA LYS A 19 -57.01 23.63 34.36
C LYS A 19 -56.88 22.30 33.61
N ALA A 20 -58.00 21.67 33.27
CA ALA A 20 -58.00 20.42 32.50
C ALA A 20 -57.48 20.64 31.07
N GLU A 21 -57.87 21.74 30.43
CA GLU A 21 -57.40 22.10 29.08
C GLU A 21 -55.88 22.34 29.04
N LYS A 22 -55.33 23.09 30.00
CA LYS A 22 -53.88 23.30 30.11
C LYS A 22 -53.11 22.01 30.38
N ALA A 23 -53.67 21.09 31.16
CA ALA A 23 -53.06 19.78 31.40
C ALA A 23 -53.00 18.95 30.11
N LEU A 24 -54.04 19.03 29.28
CA LEU A 24 -54.13 18.32 28.00
C LEU A 24 -53.19 18.91 26.93
N GLU A 25 -52.99 20.22 26.92
CA GLU A 25 -51.94 20.85 26.08
C GLU A 25 -50.52 20.44 26.51
N ALA A 26 -50.26 20.38 27.83
CA ALA A 26 -48.96 19.95 28.34
C ALA A 26 -48.65 18.49 27.99
N GLU A 27 -49.66 17.60 28.02
CA GLU A 27 -49.52 16.20 27.62
C GLU A 27 -49.19 16.06 26.13
N LYS A 28 -49.89 16.80 25.26
CA LYS A 28 -49.60 16.84 23.82
C LYS A 28 -48.20 17.37 23.51
N ALA A 29 -47.74 18.38 24.23
CA ALA A 29 -46.38 18.91 24.07
C ALA A 29 -45.32 17.86 24.45
N LEU A 30 -45.58 17.09 25.50
CA LEU A 30 -44.70 16.00 25.95
C LEU A 30 -44.68 14.81 24.96
N GLU A 31 -45.80 14.49 24.32
CA GLU A 31 -45.83 13.49 23.24
C GLU A 31 -45.05 13.96 22.00
N ALA A 32 -45.16 15.24 21.63
CA ALA A 32 -44.41 15.80 20.51
C ALA A 32 -42.89 15.80 20.75
N GLU A 33 -42.46 16.08 21.98
CA GLU A 33 -41.04 16.02 22.36
C GLU A 33 -40.48 14.59 22.28
N LYS A 34 -41.24 13.59 22.78
CA LYS A 34 -40.87 12.17 22.66
C LYS A 34 -40.80 11.69 21.20
N ALA A 35 -41.71 12.16 20.35
CA ALA A 35 -41.68 11.84 18.92
C ALA A 35 -40.42 12.39 18.24
N LEU A 36 -40.00 13.59 18.63
CA LEU A 36 -38.79 14.23 18.11
C LEU A 36 -37.49 13.56 18.61
N GLU A 37 -37.46 13.07 19.85
CA GLU A 37 -36.36 12.22 20.32
C GLU A 37 -36.29 10.88 19.59
N ALA A 38 -37.43 10.24 19.33
CA ALA A 38 -37.49 8.99 18.58
C ALA A 38 -37.02 9.17 17.12
N GLU A 39 -37.37 10.29 16.49
CA GLU A 39 -36.91 10.62 15.13
C GLU A 39 -35.39 10.83 15.08
N LYS A 40 -34.81 11.55 16.05
CA LYS A 40 -33.35 11.70 16.18
C LYS A 40 -32.63 10.37 16.42
N ALA A 41 -33.22 9.49 17.23
CA ALA A 41 -32.68 8.16 17.47
C ALA A 41 -32.68 7.31 16.17
N LEU A 42 -33.75 7.40 15.38
CA LEU A 42 -33.87 6.73 14.08
C LEU A 42 -32.83 7.26 13.07
N GLU A 43 -32.60 8.57 13.02
CA GLU A 43 -31.54 9.15 12.16
C GLU A 43 -30.14 8.68 12.59
N ALA A 44 -29.87 8.61 13.89
CA ALA A 44 -28.60 8.11 14.40
C ALA A 44 -28.38 6.62 14.06
N GLU A 45 -29.44 5.81 14.12
CA GLU A 45 -29.41 4.40 13.74
C GLU A 45 -29.12 4.22 12.24
N LYS A 46 -29.79 4.98 11.37
CA LYS A 46 -29.50 4.99 9.91
C LYS A 46 -28.07 5.42 9.60
N ALA A 47 -27.53 6.40 10.32
CA ALA A 47 -26.15 6.83 10.16
C ALA A 47 -25.14 5.75 10.61
N LEU A 48 -25.50 4.95 11.62
CA LEU A 48 -24.69 3.81 12.08
C LEU A 48 -24.70 2.68 11.05
N GLU A 49 -25.86 2.35 10.46
CA GLU A 49 -25.96 1.35 9.38
C GLU A 49 -25.09 1.72 8.17
N ALA A 50 -25.17 2.98 7.71
CA ALA A 50 -24.34 3.46 6.60
C ALA A 50 -22.83 3.34 6.89
N ARG A 51 -22.43 3.53 8.16
CA ARG A 51 -21.04 3.33 8.59
C ARG A 51 -20.65 1.85 8.57
N CYS A 52 -21.52 0.95 9.01
CA CYS A 52 -21.30 -0.49 8.97
C CYS A 52 -21.14 -1.02 7.54
N ASP A 53 -21.98 -0.58 6.61
CA ASP A 53 -21.89 -0.97 5.20
C ASP A 53 -20.57 -0.50 4.56
N LEU A 54 -20.15 0.73 4.85
CA LEU A 54 -18.88 1.27 4.38
C LEU A 54 -17.69 0.47 4.94
N LEU A 55 -17.73 0.07 6.22
CA LEU A 55 -16.69 -0.74 6.85
C LEU A 55 -16.61 -2.16 6.26
N LEU A 56 -17.75 -2.77 5.98
CA LEU A 56 -17.80 -4.07 5.30
C LEU A 56 -17.23 -3.95 3.88
N TYR A 57 -17.57 -2.90 3.16
CA TYR A 57 -17.04 -2.65 1.82
C TYR A 57 -15.52 -2.40 1.82
N LEU A 58 -15.04 -1.53 2.73
CA LEU A 58 -13.61 -1.23 2.89
C LEU A 58 -12.80 -2.44 3.37
N SER A 59 -13.35 -3.26 4.27
CA SER A 59 -12.69 -4.51 4.69
C SER A 59 -12.58 -5.51 3.54
N SER A 60 -13.59 -5.57 2.64
CA SER A 60 -13.54 -6.43 1.46
C SER A 60 -12.47 -5.97 0.45
N ILE A 61 -12.35 -4.66 0.22
CA ILE A 61 -11.34 -4.07 -0.67
C ILE A 61 -9.94 -4.24 -0.06
N GLY A 62 -9.82 -4.02 1.25
CA GLY A 62 -8.58 -4.22 2.00
C GLY A 62 -8.08 -5.64 1.93
N TYR A 63 -8.98 -6.61 2.11
CA TYR A 63 -8.67 -8.01 1.98
C TYR A 63 -8.25 -8.39 0.55
N PHE A 64 -8.95 -7.87 -0.47
CA PHE A 64 -8.59 -8.10 -1.87
C PHE A 64 -7.22 -7.53 -2.24
N ALA A 65 -6.92 -6.30 -1.80
CA ALA A 65 -5.62 -5.67 -2.04
C ALA A 65 -4.50 -6.44 -1.32
N PHE A 66 -4.72 -6.85 -0.07
CA PHE A 66 -3.76 -7.64 0.70
C PHE A 66 -3.45 -8.99 0.05
N ILE A 67 -4.48 -9.71 -0.42
CA ILE A 67 -4.30 -10.95 -1.18
C ILE A 67 -3.56 -10.68 -2.50
N ALA A 68 -3.87 -9.59 -3.22
CA ALA A 68 -3.17 -9.25 -4.45
C ALA A 68 -1.68 -8.96 -4.20
N THR A 69 -1.33 -8.24 -3.13
CA THR A 69 0.07 -7.97 -2.77
C THR A 69 0.83 -9.25 -2.40
N ILE A 70 0.22 -10.11 -1.58
CA ILE A 70 0.80 -11.43 -1.24
C ILE A 70 0.92 -12.30 -2.49
N GLY A 71 -0.09 -12.30 -3.36
CA GLY A 71 -0.11 -13.05 -4.61
C GLY A 71 1.00 -12.62 -5.57
N ILE A 72 1.25 -11.31 -5.71
CA ILE A 72 2.36 -10.77 -6.49
C ILE A 72 3.71 -11.22 -5.89
N TYR A 73 3.87 -11.14 -4.57
CA TYR A 73 5.08 -11.58 -3.89
C TYR A 73 5.35 -13.09 -4.07
N ILE A 74 4.32 -13.93 -3.90
CA ILE A 74 4.40 -15.38 -4.11
C ILE A 74 4.70 -15.69 -5.59
N SER A 75 4.06 -15.01 -6.53
CA SER A 75 4.27 -15.21 -7.96
C SER A 75 5.70 -14.87 -8.38
N LYS A 76 6.24 -13.72 -7.92
CA LYS A 76 7.65 -13.36 -8.12
C LYS A 76 8.61 -14.37 -7.49
N LYS A 77 8.29 -14.90 -6.30
CA LYS A 77 9.07 -15.96 -5.65
C LYS A 77 9.06 -17.27 -6.44
N ILE A 78 7.91 -17.70 -6.95
CA ILE A 78 7.78 -18.92 -7.77
C ILE A 78 8.51 -18.76 -9.10
N LEU A 79 8.41 -17.58 -9.75
CA LEU A 79 9.16 -17.28 -10.96
C LEU A 79 10.66 -17.31 -10.69
N TYR A 80 11.11 -16.73 -9.58
CA TYR A 80 12.50 -16.76 -9.16
C TYR A 80 12.98 -18.19 -8.91
N ASP A 81 12.24 -19.00 -8.15
CA ASP A 81 12.60 -20.39 -7.85
C ASP A 81 12.65 -21.25 -9.13
N LYS A 82 11.81 -20.95 -10.14
CA LYS A 82 11.85 -21.59 -11.47
C LYS A 82 13.06 -21.18 -12.31
N LEU A 83 13.58 -19.96 -12.13
CA LEU A 83 14.75 -19.46 -12.86
C LEU A 83 16.07 -19.92 -12.22
N THR A 84 16.11 -20.10 -10.90
CA THR A 84 17.34 -20.52 -10.18
C THR A 84 17.51 -22.03 -10.06
N THR A 85 16.45 -22.80 -10.19
CA THR A 85 16.50 -24.29 -10.19
C THR A 85 17.50 -24.89 -11.18
N PRO A 86 17.64 -24.43 -12.44
CA PRO A 86 18.65 -24.98 -13.35
C PRO A 86 20.10 -24.65 -12.92
N LEU A 87 20.34 -23.50 -12.28
CA LEU A 87 21.67 -23.13 -11.76
C LEU A 87 22.06 -23.93 -10.51
N ASP A 88 21.14 -24.12 -9.57
CA ASP A 88 21.36 -24.95 -8.38
C ASP A 88 21.60 -26.42 -8.75
N ASN A 89 20.94 -26.92 -9.78
CA ASN A 89 21.11 -28.29 -10.27
C ASN A 89 22.47 -28.51 -10.97
N LEU A 90 23.03 -27.48 -11.61
CA LEU A 90 24.40 -27.51 -12.16
C LEU A 90 25.47 -27.49 -11.07
N GLN A 91 25.19 -26.83 -9.93
CA GLN A 91 26.13 -26.73 -8.82
C GLN A 91 26.10 -27.97 -7.91
N LYS A 92 24.96 -28.68 -7.82
CA LYS A 92 24.81 -29.95 -7.08
C LYS A 92 25.35 -31.17 -7.83
N ASN A 93 25.35 -31.17 -9.16
CA ASN A 93 25.89 -32.25 -9.97
C ASN A 93 27.34 -31.93 -10.38
N GLY A 94 28.24 -31.82 -9.39
CA GLY A 94 29.68 -31.80 -9.63
C GLY A 94 30.18 -33.15 -10.17
N PRO A 95 31.21 -33.19 -11.03
CA PRO A 95 31.62 -34.40 -11.74
C PRO A 95 32.43 -35.34 -10.83
N GLU A 96 31.79 -36.35 -10.26
CA GLU A 96 32.48 -37.43 -9.52
C GLU A 96 32.91 -38.63 -10.38
N SER A 97 32.95 -38.51 -11.72
CA SER A 97 33.47 -39.60 -12.54
C SER A 97 34.21 -39.09 -13.79
N HIS A 98 35.45 -39.56 -13.95
CA HIS A 98 36.43 -39.29 -15.02
C HIS A 98 37.43 -38.15 -14.79
N LEU A 99 38.43 -38.43 -13.94
CA LEU A 99 39.50 -37.53 -13.52
C LEU A 99 40.45 -37.04 -14.64
N GLU A 100 40.56 -37.72 -15.78
CA GLU A 100 41.40 -37.27 -16.92
C GLU A 100 40.62 -36.60 -18.06
N LEU A 101 39.35 -36.96 -18.24
CA LEU A 101 38.45 -36.25 -19.17
C LEU A 101 37.98 -34.93 -18.54
N GLY A 102 37.90 -34.89 -17.21
CA GLY A 102 37.54 -33.74 -16.41
C GLY A 102 38.56 -32.60 -16.49
N HIS A 103 39.86 -32.86 -16.62
CA HIS A 103 40.84 -31.77 -16.75
C HIS A 103 40.70 -31.04 -18.09
N LYS A 104 40.64 -31.77 -19.22
CA LYS A 104 40.40 -31.17 -20.54
C LYS A 104 39.03 -30.52 -20.65
N PHE A 105 38.00 -31.11 -20.04
CA PHE A 105 36.67 -30.53 -20.01
C PHE A 105 36.62 -29.27 -19.14
N TYR A 106 37.24 -29.29 -17.96
CA TYR A 106 37.34 -28.13 -17.07
C TYR A 106 38.17 -27.01 -17.70
N GLU A 107 39.27 -27.33 -18.36
CA GLU A 107 40.11 -26.38 -19.09
C GLU A 107 39.35 -25.80 -20.29
N GLN A 108 38.62 -26.61 -21.07
CA GLN A 108 37.72 -26.11 -22.11
C GLN A 108 36.56 -25.27 -21.56
N THR A 109 35.99 -25.63 -20.41
CA THR A 109 34.94 -24.84 -19.75
C THR A 109 35.52 -23.52 -19.25
N LEU A 110 36.71 -23.53 -18.66
CA LEU A 110 37.42 -22.35 -18.16
C LEU A 110 37.82 -21.41 -19.30
N GLU A 111 38.32 -21.95 -20.42
CA GLU A 111 38.62 -21.17 -21.63
C GLU A 111 37.37 -20.56 -22.24
N LYS A 112 36.26 -21.32 -22.35
CA LYS A 112 34.97 -20.81 -22.82
C LYS A 112 34.44 -19.72 -21.89
N THR A 113 34.56 -19.92 -20.58
CA THR A 113 34.18 -18.93 -19.57
C THR A 113 35.06 -17.67 -19.66
N ALA A 114 36.38 -17.82 -19.82
CA ALA A 114 37.31 -16.70 -19.97
C ALA A 114 37.06 -15.92 -21.28
N ALA A 115 36.80 -16.63 -22.39
CA ALA A 115 36.43 -16.03 -23.66
C ALA A 115 35.07 -15.30 -23.57
N ALA A 116 34.10 -15.88 -22.87
CA ALA A 116 32.82 -15.23 -22.61
C ALA A 116 33.01 -13.94 -21.78
N TYR A 117 33.81 -13.99 -20.71
CA TYR A 117 34.14 -12.80 -19.91
C TYR A 117 34.84 -11.73 -20.74
N TYR A 118 35.81 -12.10 -21.59
CA TYR A 118 36.49 -11.17 -22.48
C TYR A 118 35.51 -10.50 -23.45
N ASN A 119 34.63 -11.28 -24.07
CA ASN A 119 33.61 -10.77 -24.99
C ASN A 119 32.61 -9.86 -24.29
N ILE A 120 32.15 -10.23 -23.08
CA ILE A 120 31.25 -9.41 -22.27
C ILE A 120 31.93 -8.09 -21.90
N ASN A 121 33.15 -8.12 -21.38
CA ASN A 121 33.87 -6.91 -21.00
C ASN A 121 34.13 -6.00 -22.21
N ARG A 122 34.48 -6.57 -23.36
CA ARG A 122 34.67 -5.82 -24.60
C ARG A 122 33.35 -5.19 -25.07
N PHE A 123 32.24 -5.93 -25.01
CA PHE A 123 30.92 -5.43 -25.32
C PHE A 123 30.51 -4.31 -24.37
N LEU A 124 30.64 -4.49 -23.05
CA LEU A 124 30.29 -3.50 -22.05
C LEU A 124 31.14 -2.23 -22.18
N SER A 125 32.44 -2.37 -22.47
CA SER A 125 33.31 -1.22 -22.75
C SER A 125 32.84 -0.46 -23.99
N ALA A 126 32.57 -1.18 -25.09
CA ALA A 126 32.05 -0.57 -26.31
C ALA A 126 30.65 0.04 -26.15
N PHE A 127 29.83 -0.53 -25.27
CA PHE A 127 28.51 0.01 -24.93
C PHE A 127 28.64 1.31 -24.14
N ILE A 128 29.44 1.32 -23.06
CA ILE A 128 29.66 2.50 -22.22
C ILE A 128 30.28 3.65 -23.03
N ASP A 129 31.22 3.35 -23.93
CA ASP A 129 31.91 4.33 -24.79
C ASP A 129 31.05 4.82 -25.98
N HIS A 130 29.74 4.52 -26.01
CA HIS A 130 28.84 4.85 -27.13
C HIS A 130 29.32 4.30 -28.50
N GLY A 131 30.09 3.22 -28.49
CA GLY A 131 30.69 2.61 -29.68
C GLY A 131 29.71 1.76 -30.51
N LEU A 132 28.51 1.47 -29.98
CA LEU A 132 27.45 0.69 -30.63
C LEU A 132 26.30 1.61 -31.06
N LYS A 133 26.20 1.90 -32.37
CA LYS A 133 25.19 2.82 -32.94
C LYS A 133 23.76 2.34 -32.77
N ASP A 134 23.55 1.03 -32.67
CA ASP A 134 22.23 0.43 -32.51
C ASP A 134 21.71 0.49 -31.05
N LEU A 135 22.58 0.86 -30.11
CA LEU A 135 22.33 0.84 -28.65
C LEU A 135 22.71 2.19 -28.02
N GLU A 136 22.37 3.29 -28.68
CA GLU A 136 22.64 4.62 -28.18
C GLU A 136 21.79 4.92 -26.94
N TYR A 137 22.44 5.44 -25.89
CA TYR A 137 21.77 5.86 -24.67
C TYR A 137 22.10 7.31 -24.31
N MET A 138 21.17 7.96 -23.62
CA MET A 138 21.36 9.28 -23.03
C MET A 138 21.47 9.17 -21.52
N VAL A 139 22.41 9.90 -20.93
CA VAL A 139 22.49 10.11 -19.48
C VAL A 139 21.69 11.36 -19.14
N GLN A 140 20.65 11.23 -18.33
CA GLN A 140 19.80 12.33 -17.89
C GLN A 140 19.70 12.38 -16.36
N GLU A 141 19.44 13.56 -15.83
CA GLU A 141 19.00 13.71 -14.44
C GLU A 141 17.50 13.46 -14.36
N LYS A 142 17.03 12.83 -13.27
CA LYS A 142 15.59 12.71 -13.03
C LYS A 142 15.00 14.11 -12.89
N SER A 143 13.90 14.36 -13.59
CA SER A 143 13.15 15.61 -13.41
C SER A 143 12.63 15.69 -11.98
N PHE A 144 12.34 16.90 -11.49
CA PHE A 144 11.84 17.10 -10.13
C PHE A 144 10.61 16.25 -9.80
N ILE A 145 9.70 16.06 -10.78
CA ILE A 145 8.49 15.26 -10.60
C ILE A 145 8.82 13.76 -10.58
N GLU A 146 9.70 13.28 -11.47
CA GLU A 146 10.19 11.89 -11.45
C GLU A 146 10.94 11.56 -10.16
N ALA A 147 11.72 12.52 -9.65
CA ALA A 147 12.46 12.38 -8.41
C ALA A 147 11.53 12.31 -7.19
N ILE A 148 10.43 13.07 -7.17
CA ILE A 148 9.43 13.02 -6.08
C ILE A 148 8.59 11.75 -6.13
N MET A 149 8.20 11.34 -7.34
CA MET A 149 7.26 10.23 -7.53
C MET A 149 7.96 8.87 -7.65
N THR A 150 9.28 8.84 -7.72
CA THR A 150 10.09 7.63 -7.97
C THR A 150 9.63 6.88 -9.23
N PHE A 151 9.10 7.60 -10.22
CA PHE A 151 8.66 7.03 -11.48
C PHE A 151 9.62 7.40 -12.60
N GLU A 152 9.79 6.48 -13.55
CA GLU A 152 10.43 6.73 -14.83
C GLU A 152 9.30 7.02 -15.81
N PHE A 153 9.22 8.25 -16.34
CA PHE A 153 8.30 8.49 -17.44
C PHE A 153 8.82 7.80 -18.68
N GLU A 154 7.96 7.00 -19.33
CA GLU A 154 8.29 6.41 -20.61
C GLU A 154 8.52 7.55 -21.61
N ASN A 155 9.78 7.79 -21.94
CA ASN A 155 10.19 8.85 -22.83
C ASN A 155 9.84 8.42 -24.26
N ASN A 156 8.57 8.53 -24.62
CA ASN A 156 8.03 8.23 -25.96
C ASN A 156 8.39 9.34 -26.97
N GLY A 157 9.66 9.76 -26.96
CA GLY A 157 10.23 10.62 -27.99
C GLY A 157 10.43 9.87 -29.32
N PRO A 158 10.62 10.58 -30.44
CA PRO A 158 10.81 9.97 -31.75
C PRO A 158 12.11 9.14 -31.88
N ASP A 159 13.06 9.30 -30.96
CA ASP A 159 14.28 8.49 -30.86
C ASP A 159 14.13 7.49 -29.72
N THR A 160 14.01 6.20 -30.04
CA THR A 160 13.93 5.07 -29.09
C THR A 160 15.30 4.78 -28.45
N ARG A 161 15.94 5.79 -27.87
CA ARG A 161 17.24 5.65 -27.21
C ARG A 161 17.07 5.20 -25.77
N GLY A 162 18.01 4.40 -25.27
CA GLY A 162 18.03 4.00 -23.86
C GLY A 162 18.23 5.23 -22.97
N THR A 163 17.53 5.32 -21.84
CA THR A 163 17.73 6.41 -20.87
C THR A 163 18.41 5.84 -19.63
N PHE A 164 19.58 6.38 -19.27
CA PHE A 164 20.21 6.13 -17.98
C PHE A 164 20.08 7.35 -17.10
N TYR A 165 19.61 7.13 -15.88
CA TYR A 165 19.54 8.18 -14.87
C TYR A 165 20.82 8.22 -14.06
N LEU A 166 21.29 9.43 -13.75
CA LEU A 166 22.39 9.64 -12.81
C LEU A 166 21.98 9.14 -11.41
N ASP A 167 22.79 8.27 -10.84
CA ASP A 167 22.56 7.70 -9.51
C ASP A 167 23.04 8.67 -8.42
N SER A 168 22.20 8.92 -7.41
CA SER A 168 22.53 9.71 -6.23
C SER A 168 23.27 8.91 -5.14
N GLY A 169 23.58 7.63 -5.40
CA GLY A 169 24.25 6.72 -4.46
C GLY A 169 23.29 5.92 -3.58
N HIS A 170 21.97 6.09 -3.78
CA HIS A 170 20.90 5.41 -3.02
C HIS A 170 20.06 4.45 -3.89
N SER A 171 20.52 4.09 -5.09
CA SER A 171 19.76 3.25 -6.03
C SER A 171 19.31 1.90 -5.49
N PHE A 172 19.96 1.37 -4.45
CA PHE A 172 19.59 0.09 -3.85
C PHE A 172 18.58 0.18 -2.70
N ASP A 173 18.31 1.39 -2.18
CA ASP A 173 17.42 1.57 -1.03
C ASP A 173 15.94 1.31 -1.40
N ASP A 174 15.55 1.66 -2.62
CA ASP A 174 14.16 1.57 -3.11
C ASP A 174 13.87 0.32 -3.98
N VAL A 175 14.84 -0.60 -4.12
CA VAL A 175 14.76 -1.75 -5.03
C VAL A 175 13.57 -2.69 -4.74
N LEU A 176 13.12 -2.77 -3.49
CA LEU A 176 12.00 -3.65 -3.16
C LEU A 176 10.65 -3.10 -3.63
N PHE A 177 10.51 -1.77 -3.66
CA PHE A 177 9.24 -1.11 -3.95
C PHE A 177 9.15 -0.57 -5.37
N TYR A 178 10.28 -0.55 -6.10
CA TYR A 178 10.35 -0.07 -7.47
C TYR A 178 9.25 -0.65 -8.37
N GLY A 179 8.42 0.25 -8.90
CA GLY A 179 7.31 -0.08 -9.81
C GLY A 179 6.01 -0.50 -9.11
N ASN A 180 5.94 -0.48 -7.78
CA ASN A 180 4.74 -0.79 -7.02
C ASN A 180 4.35 0.32 -6.01
N ASP A 181 4.94 1.50 -6.12
CA ASP A 181 4.75 2.63 -5.21
C ASP A 181 3.29 3.07 -5.14
N PHE A 182 2.57 3.02 -6.26
CA PHE A 182 1.14 3.32 -6.30
C PHE A 182 0.29 2.34 -5.47
N VAL A 183 0.68 1.06 -5.44
CA VAL A 183 -0.02 0.05 -4.63
C VAL A 183 0.26 0.24 -3.14
N LEU A 184 1.49 0.64 -2.78
CA LEU A 184 1.81 1.05 -1.41
C LEU A 184 1.01 2.27 -0.98
N PHE A 185 0.96 3.30 -1.82
CA PHE A 185 0.16 4.50 -1.56
C PHE A 185 -1.32 4.17 -1.37
N GLN A 186 -1.89 3.33 -2.25
CA GLN A 186 -3.28 2.88 -2.12
C GLN A 186 -3.52 2.13 -0.80
N HIS A 187 -2.56 1.31 -0.37
CA HIS A 187 -2.64 0.58 0.90
C HIS A 187 -2.57 1.52 2.12
N GLU A 188 -1.67 2.51 2.11
CA GLU A 188 -1.57 3.54 3.17
C GLU A 188 -2.86 4.36 3.28
N LEU A 189 -3.43 4.79 2.14
CA LEU A 189 -4.70 5.49 2.08
C LEU A 189 -5.85 4.65 2.67
N MET A 190 -5.86 3.35 2.39
CA MET A 190 -6.90 2.45 2.88
C MET A 190 -6.82 2.23 4.40
N ILE A 191 -5.61 2.09 4.95
CA ILE A 191 -5.40 2.03 6.41
C ILE A 191 -5.86 3.33 7.07
N PHE A 192 -5.51 4.47 6.48
CA PHE A 192 -5.93 5.78 6.98
C PHE A 192 -7.46 5.88 7.05
N ILE A 193 -8.16 5.57 5.96
CA ILE A 193 -9.62 5.65 5.87
C ILE A 193 -10.26 4.66 6.86
N TRP A 194 -9.75 3.42 6.95
CA TRP A 194 -10.28 2.42 7.86
C TRP A 194 -10.23 2.88 9.32
N ILE A 195 -9.10 3.43 9.75
CA ILE A 195 -8.92 3.92 11.13
C ILE A 195 -9.71 5.20 11.37
N PHE A 196 -9.79 6.07 10.38
CA PHE A 196 -10.62 7.27 10.43
C PHE A 196 -12.09 6.91 10.65
N VAL A 197 -12.64 5.92 9.94
CA VAL A 197 -14.04 5.50 10.12
C VAL A 197 -14.27 4.92 11.53
N MET A 198 -13.32 4.14 12.06
CA MET A 198 -13.45 3.51 13.38
C MET A 198 -13.32 4.51 14.54
N THR A 199 -12.43 5.50 14.43
CA THR A 199 -12.06 6.39 15.54
C THR A 199 -12.62 7.81 15.39
N ASN A 200 -13.12 8.16 14.20
CA ASN A 200 -13.55 9.50 13.80
C ASN A 200 -12.50 10.59 14.07
N SER A 201 -11.23 10.21 14.13
CA SER A 201 -10.10 11.06 14.46
C SER A 201 -9.04 10.96 13.37
N TYR A 202 -8.75 12.10 12.73
CA TYR A 202 -7.69 12.20 11.73
C TYR A 202 -6.31 11.91 12.34
N VAL A 203 -6.09 12.28 13.60
CA VAL A 203 -4.81 12.09 14.30
C VAL A 203 -4.50 10.60 14.47
N ALA A 204 -5.50 9.80 14.85
CA ALA A 204 -5.35 8.36 15.02
C ALA A 204 -5.00 7.66 13.69
N GLY A 205 -5.64 8.08 12.60
CA GLY A 205 -5.34 7.58 11.25
C GLY A 205 -3.90 7.88 10.82
N ILE A 206 -3.44 9.12 10.98
CA ILE A 206 -2.07 9.53 10.62
C ILE A 206 -1.04 8.74 11.43
N LEU A 207 -1.24 8.63 12.76
CA LEU A 207 -0.31 7.91 13.63
C LEU A 207 -0.20 6.43 13.26
N ALA A 208 -1.31 5.80 12.89
CA ALA A 208 -1.31 4.39 12.54
C ALA A 208 -0.67 4.11 11.18
N VAL A 209 -0.88 4.98 10.17
CA VAL A 209 -0.14 4.90 8.91
C VAL A 209 1.36 5.06 9.16
N ALA A 210 1.76 6.07 9.94
CA ALA A 210 3.17 6.29 10.27
C ALA A 210 3.79 5.08 10.99
N ALA A 211 3.07 4.47 11.95
CA ALA A 211 3.51 3.26 12.63
C ALA A 211 3.67 2.07 11.66
N CYS A 212 2.71 1.87 10.76
CA CYS A 212 2.76 0.83 9.74
C CYS A 212 3.97 1.03 8.82
N GLN A 213 4.22 2.27 8.38
CA GLN A 213 5.36 2.62 7.53
C GLN A 213 6.70 2.35 8.23
N GLN A 214 6.83 2.69 9.51
CA GLN A 214 8.05 2.39 10.29
C GLN A 214 8.32 0.89 10.39
N VAL A 215 7.29 0.08 10.65
CA VAL A 215 7.40 -1.38 10.70
C VAL A 215 7.81 -1.94 9.34
N LEU A 216 7.19 -1.46 8.27
CA LEU A 216 7.50 -1.89 6.91
C LEU A 216 8.95 -1.55 6.54
N GLN A 217 9.42 -0.33 6.82
CA GLN A 217 10.81 0.07 6.60
C GLN A 217 11.79 -0.81 7.39
N TYR A 218 11.48 -1.13 8.64
CA TYR A 218 12.31 -1.98 9.47
C TYR A 218 12.41 -3.41 8.90
N ILE A 219 11.28 -4.01 8.55
CA ILE A 219 11.22 -5.36 7.95
C ILE A 219 11.98 -5.37 6.61
N THR A 220 11.74 -4.39 5.76
CA THR A 220 12.40 -4.27 4.45
C THR A 220 13.91 -4.18 4.61
N ARG A 221 14.42 -3.28 5.46
CA ARG A 221 15.87 -3.17 5.71
C ARG A 221 16.47 -4.48 6.22
N PHE A 222 15.76 -5.20 7.08
CA PHE A 222 16.25 -6.46 7.63
C PHE A 222 16.26 -7.61 6.60
N VAL A 223 15.15 -7.77 5.85
CA VAL A 223 14.95 -8.88 4.91
C VAL A 223 15.70 -8.64 3.61
N VAL A 224 15.65 -7.43 3.05
CA VAL A 224 16.30 -7.08 1.78
C VAL A 224 17.80 -7.10 1.91
N LYS A 225 18.37 -6.46 2.94
CA LYS A 225 19.82 -6.49 3.15
C LYS A 225 20.36 -7.91 3.29
N ARG A 226 19.58 -8.82 3.90
CA ARG A 226 19.94 -10.23 4.06
C ARG A 226 19.77 -11.05 2.79
N ASN A 227 18.73 -10.78 2.00
CA ASN A 227 18.47 -11.49 0.75
C ASN A 227 19.35 -11.00 -0.41
N LEU A 228 19.50 -9.68 -0.55
CA LEU A 228 20.29 -9.05 -1.59
C LEU A 228 21.76 -9.44 -1.43
N SER A 229 22.36 -9.24 -0.25
CA SER A 229 23.78 -9.62 -0.03
C SER A 229 24.06 -11.10 -0.30
N ARG A 230 23.10 -11.97 0.01
CA ARG A 230 23.25 -13.43 -0.18
C ARG A 230 23.13 -13.83 -1.64
N LYS A 231 22.31 -13.12 -2.43
CA LYS A 231 21.99 -13.47 -3.82
C LYS A 231 22.84 -12.73 -4.84
N THR A 232 23.29 -11.52 -4.54
CA THR A 232 24.15 -10.73 -5.44
C THR A 232 25.64 -10.93 -5.15
N LEU A 233 26.00 -11.68 -4.09
CA LEU A 233 27.38 -11.84 -3.60
C LEU A 233 28.08 -10.49 -3.30
N ILE A 234 27.31 -9.40 -3.22
CA ILE A 234 27.80 -8.08 -2.82
C ILE A 234 27.88 -8.05 -1.29
N ASP A 235 29.03 -7.62 -0.77
CA ASP A 235 29.25 -7.51 0.68
C ASP A 235 28.24 -6.52 1.30
N ARG A 236 27.70 -6.86 2.47
CA ARG A 236 26.66 -6.10 3.18
C ARG A 236 27.05 -4.67 3.50
N ARG A 237 28.35 -4.38 3.49
CA ARG A 237 28.91 -3.04 3.71
C ARG A 237 28.63 -2.08 2.55
N PHE A 238 28.43 -2.60 1.35
CA PHE A 238 28.08 -1.80 0.16
C PHE A 238 26.57 -1.60 -0.01
N LEU A 239 25.76 -2.15 0.89
CA LEU A 239 24.29 -1.98 0.95
C LEU A 239 23.91 -1.06 2.13
N LEU A 240 24.68 0.01 2.34
CA LEU A 240 24.52 0.98 3.43
C LEU A 240 24.23 2.36 2.87
#